data_AF-A0A428ZKS7-F1
#
_entry.id   AF-A0A428ZKS7-F1
#
_cell.length_a   1.000
_cell.length_b   1.000
_cell.length_c   1.000
_cell.angle_alpha   90.00
_cell.angle_beta   90.00
_cell.angle_gamma   90.00
#
_symmetry.space_group_name_H-M   'P 1'
#
loop_
_entity.id
_entity.type
_entity.pdbx_description
1 polymer ?
#
loop_
_entity_poly.entity_id
_entity_poly.type
_entity_poly.pdbx_seq_one_letter_code
_entity_poly.pdbx_strand_id
1 'polypeptide(L)'
;MSSDSRVPAALREHQRVADLKRVIIVLTTLALLIPPSSAATSTGTTLTLLQLNICHGGMAGCYRGDAVIAKAAEVIRASKPQVLSVNEACSGDIDRLRPAMGPARALFVAARNLDGTPVLCRGSDGEYGNIIMVAANFAGSTEESGVYAAQYTAADGYRELRSWACLPASQLTACTTHLSADHAPTALAQCQDLLRRAVRYPRPTFVAGDFNLPEHGSPSMRDCDPGGFSRRGDGNVQHVYVSNDQSFVETTEIDMLGTTDHPGWLVTVTRP
;
A
#
# COMPACT_ATOMS: atom_id res chain seq x y z
N MET A 1 -33.85 21.33 -53.25
CA MET A 1 -32.87 21.16 -54.35
C MET A 1 -32.04 22.43 -54.43
N SER A 2 -30.71 22.28 -54.38
CA SER A 2 -29.66 23.19 -54.87
C SER A 2 -29.59 24.63 -54.31
N SER A 3 -28.62 24.92 -53.44
CA SER A 3 -27.22 25.35 -53.76
C SER A 3 -27.18 26.84 -54.14
N ASP A 4 -26.77 27.74 -53.24
CA ASP A 4 -25.38 28.09 -52.87
C ASP A 4 -24.74 29.11 -53.83
N SER A 5 -23.90 29.98 -53.26
CA SER A 5 -22.97 30.97 -53.86
C SER A 5 -23.33 32.44 -53.61
N ARG A 6 -22.71 33.03 -52.56
CA ARG A 6 -22.34 34.45 -52.54
C ARG A 6 -20.97 34.68 -51.89
N VAL A 7 -20.09 35.28 -52.68
CA VAL A 7 -18.82 35.96 -52.36
C VAL A 7 -18.70 37.06 -53.45
N PRO A 8 -17.99 38.21 -53.31
CA PRO A 8 -17.10 38.71 -52.25
C PRO A 8 -17.35 40.16 -51.77
N ALA A 9 -16.49 40.54 -50.82
CA ALA A 9 -16.25 41.84 -50.21
C ALA A 9 -15.40 42.83 -51.05
N ALA A 10 -15.48 44.11 -50.70
CA ALA A 10 -14.45 45.18 -50.74
C ALA A 10 -15.14 46.48 -50.24
N LEU A 11 -14.74 47.23 -49.21
CA LEU A 11 -13.49 47.83 -48.71
C LEU A 11 -13.59 49.38 -48.73
N ARG A 12 -13.10 50.00 -47.64
CA ARG A 12 -12.73 51.42 -47.41
C ARG A 12 -13.88 52.39 -47.07
N GLU A 13 -14.04 52.87 -45.83
CA GLU A 13 -13.18 53.71 -44.95
C GLU A 13 -13.24 55.21 -45.29
N HIS A 14 -13.82 56.02 -44.39
CA HIS A 14 -13.41 57.41 -44.14
C HIS A 14 -13.91 57.92 -42.77
N GLN A 15 -12.95 58.37 -41.95
CA GLN A 15 -13.09 59.05 -40.66
C GLN A 15 -13.55 60.51 -40.79
N ARG A 16 -14.18 61.02 -39.73
CA ARG A 16 -14.21 62.40 -39.15
C ARG A 16 -15.42 62.43 -38.19
N VAL A 17 -15.45 62.98 -36.97
CA VAL A 17 -15.04 64.30 -36.44
C VAL A 17 -14.96 64.18 -34.90
N ALA A 18 -14.11 64.99 -34.28
CA ALA A 18 -13.94 65.16 -32.83
C ALA A 18 -15.12 65.89 -32.15
N ASP A 19 -15.41 65.61 -30.87
CA ASP A 19 -15.27 66.61 -29.79
C ASP A 19 -15.84 66.14 -28.42
N LEU A 20 -14.86 65.94 -27.52
CA LEU A 20 -14.80 66.05 -26.07
C LEU A 20 -15.98 66.68 -25.29
N LYS A 21 -16.66 65.89 -24.44
CA LYS A 21 -17.20 66.36 -23.13
C LYS A 21 -17.09 65.29 -22.02
N ARG A 22 -16.19 65.60 -21.08
CA ARG A 22 -16.09 65.27 -19.63
C ARG A 22 -17.15 64.31 -19.04
N VAL A 23 -16.71 63.26 -18.33
CA VAL A 23 -16.86 63.05 -16.86
C VAL A 23 -15.82 62.00 -16.43
N ILE A 24 -14.93 62.34 -15.49
CA ILE A 24 -14.05 61.38 -14.81
C ILE A 24 -14.71 61.04 -13.47
N ILE A 25 -15.12 59.79 -13.27
CA ILE A 25 -15.49 59.24 -11.96
C ILE A 25 -14.30 58.42 -11.48
N VAL A 26 -13.58 58.92 -10.47
CA VAL A 26 -12.56 58.15 -9.76
C VAL A 26 -13.27 57.35 -8.66
N LEU A 27 -13.43 56.05 -8.88
CA LEU A 27 -13.83 55.09 -7.84
C LEU A 27 -12.57 54.60 -7.12
N THR A 28 -12.33 55.13 -5.92
CA THR A 28 -11.32 54.64 -4.98
C THR A 28 -11.83 53.35 -4.32
N THR A 29 -11.37 52.20 -4.81
CA THR A 29 -11.54 50.91 -4.13
C THR A 29 -10.44 50.76 -3.07
N LEU A 30 -10.81 50.96 -1.80
CA LEU A 30 -9.95 50.65 -0.66
C LEU A 30 -10.02 49.13 -0.40
N ALA A 31 -9.11 48.37 -0.99
CA ALA A 31 -8.94 46.95 -0.68
C ALA A 31 -8.28 46.83 0.70
N LEU A 32 -9.07 46.47 1.73
CA LEU A 32 -8.55 46.00 3.01
C LEU A 32 -7.76 44.70 2.77
N LEU A 33 -6.44 44.77 2.89
CA LEU A 33 -5.55 43.62 3.00
C LEU A 33 -5.83 42.91 4.33
N ILE A 34 -6.77 41.96 4.32
CA ILE A 34 -6.86 40.95 5.37
C ILE A 34 -5.75 39.94 5.05
N PRO A 35 -4.67 39.84 5.85
CA PRO A 35 -3.70 38.77 5.66
C PRO A 35 -4.43 37.43 5.84
N PRO A 36 -4.25 36.45 4.93
CA PRO A 36 -4.79 35.13 5.15
C PRO A 36 -4.22 34.62 6.48
N SER A 37 -5.10 34.31 7.44
CA SER A 37 -4.69 33.57 8.62
C SER A 37 -4.11 32.25 8.14
N SER A 38 -2.79 32.14 8.16
CA SER A 38 -2.10 30.85 8.12
C SER A 38 -2.51 30.10 9.37
N ALA A 39 -3.65 29.41 9.32
CA ALA A 39 -3.88 28.28 10.19
C ALA A 39 -2.71 27.34 9.88
N ALA A 40 -1.70 27.34 10.76
CA ALA A 40 -0.68 26.34 10.75
C ALA A 40 -1.40 25.01 10.95
N THR A 41 -1.67 24.32 9.86
CA THR A 41 -2.02 22.91 9.90
C THR A 41 -0.82 22.28 10.56
N SER A 42 -1.00 21.78 11.78
CA SER A 42 -0.05 20.89 12.42
C SER A 42 0.11 19.71 11.47
N THR A 43 1.08 19.78 10.55
CA THR A 43 1.48 18.67 9.72
C THR A 43 2.20 17.69 10.64
N GLY A 44 1.40 16.92 11.38
CA GLY A 44 1.89 15.73 12.06
C GLY A 44 2.72 14.93 11.07
N THR A 45 3.85 14.38 11.54
CA THR A 45 4.69 13.53 10.70
C THR A 45 3.84 12.38 10.17
N THR A 46 3.62 12.33 8.86
CA THR A 46 2.90 11.24 8.22
C THR A 46 3.76 9.99 8.18
N LEU A 47 3.12 8.83 8.25
CA LEU A 47 3.75 7.53 8.07
C LEU A 47 3.11 6.84 6.87
N THR A 48 3.93 6.23 6.03
CA THR A 48 3.48 5.46 4.88
C THR A 48 3.85 3.99 5.00
N LEU A 49 2.89 3.13 4.67
CA LEU A 49 3.07 1.69 4.53
C LEU A 49 2.75 1.27 3.11
N LEU A 50 3.62 0.49 2.50
CA LEU A 50 3.40 -0.16 1.20
C LEU A 50 3.25 -1.67 1.39
N GLN A 51 2.15 -2.21 0.88
CA GLN A 51 1.86 -3.63 0.82
C GLN A 51 1.93 -4.11 -0.64
N LEU A 52 2.73 -5.13 -0.90
CA LEU A 52 2.88 -5.76 -2.22
C LEU A 52 2.69 -7.28 -2.10
N ASN A 53 1.91 -7.90 -2.99
CA ASN A 53 2.08 -9.31 -3.34
C ASN A 53 2.74 -9.36 -4.73
N ILE A 54 3.98 -9.87 -4.79
CA ILE A 54 4.80 -9.78 -6.00
C ILE A 54 4.80 -11.06 -6.84
N CYS A 55 4.18 -12.14 -6.38
CA CYS A 55 4.12 -13.42 -7.10
C CYS A 55 5.49 -13.93 -7.62
N HIS A 56 6.59 -13.51 -7.00
CA HIS A 56 7.94 -13.75 -7.48
C HIS A 56 8.44 -15.16 -7.11
N GLY A 57 7.84 -15.75 -6.08
CA GLY A 57 8.08 -17.12 -5.64
C GLY A 57 7.88 -18.19 -6.70
N GLY A 58 7.06 -17.91 -7.72
CA GLY A 58 6.80 -18.85 -8.81
C GLY A 58 5.82 -19.96 -8.50
N MET A 59 5.12 -19.88 -7.36
CA MET A 59 4.13 -20.85 -6.90
C MET A 59 2.75 -20.64 -7.53
N ALA A 60 2.40 -19.38 -7.83
CA ALA A 60 1.15 -18.98 -8.46
C ALA A 60 1.30 -18.73 -9.99
N GLY A 61 0.18 -18.79 -10.71
CA GLY A 61 0.12 -18.61 -12.17
C GLY A 61 0.47 -17.20 -12.67
N CYS A 62 0.53 -16.22 -11.76
CA CYS A 62 0.94 -14.85 -12.02
C CYS A 62 2.45 -14.66 -12.20
N TYR A 63 3.28 -15.68 -11.97
CA TYR A 63 4.73 -15.55 -12.07
C TYR A 63 5.19 -15.14 -13.48
N ARG A 64 5.99 -14.08 -13.55
CA ARG A 64 6.61 -13.57 -14.79
C ARG A 64 8.14 -13.42 -14.68
N GLY A 65 8.75 -13.99 -13.65
CA GLY A 65 10.19 -13.80 -13.36
C GLY A 65 10.52 -12.42 -12.81
N ASP A 66 11.77 -11.99 -13.04
CA ASP A 66 12.38 -10.83 -12.39
C ASP A 66 11.78 -9.46 -12.72
N ALA A 67 10.88 -9.37 -13.71
CA ALA A 67 10.25 -8.10 -14.10
C ALA A 67 9.53 -7.43 -12.92
N VAL A 68 8.92 -8.22 -12.04
CA VAL A 68 8.22 -7.69 -10.85
C VAL A 68 9.17 -7.06 -9.84
N ILE A 69 10.41 -7.54 -9.72
CA ILE A 69 11.39 -6.98 -8.79
C ILE A 69 11.82 -5.58 -9.23
N ALA A 70 12.04 -5.38 -10.53
CA ALA A 70 12.35 -4.07 -11.08
C ALA A 70 11.19 -3.08 -10.82
N LYS A 71 9.95 -3.51 -11.05
CA LYS A 71 8.75 -2.68 -10.82
C LYS A 71 8.53 -2.39 -9.34
N ALA A 72 8.63 -3.39 -8.46
CA ALA A 72 8.52 -3.21 -7.03
C ALA A 72 9.55 -2.20 -6.51
N ALA A 73 10.81 -2.31 -6.95
CA ALA A 73 11.87 -1.36 -6.59
C ALA A 73 11.57 0.07 -7.07
N GLU A 74 10.97 0.25 -8.25
CA GLU A 74 10.50 1.56 -8.73
C GLU A 74 9.41 2.14 -7.82
N VAL A 75 8.39 1.33 -7.50
CA VAL A 75 7.28 1.74 -6.64
C VAL A 75 7.77 2.11 -5.24
N ILE A 76 8.69 1.32 -4.66
CA ILE A 76 9.29 1.62 -3.34
C ILE A 76 10.05 2.95 -3.38
N ARG A 77 10.87 3.22 -4.42
CA ARG A 77 11.59 4.50 -4.55
C ARG A 77 10.66 5.70 -4.70
N ALA A 78 9.57 5.53 -5.44
CA ALA A 78 8.60 6.59 -5.70
C ALA A 78 7.77 6.92 -4.45
N SER A 79 7.30 5.89 -3.75
CA SER A 79 6.42 6.04 -2.58
C SER A 79 7.16 6.30 -1.26
N LYS A 80 8.45 5.91 -1.17
CA LYS A 80 9.31 6.09 0.02
C LYS A 80 8.64 5.62 1.32
N PRO A 81 8.20 4.35 1.40
CA PRO A 81 7.48 3.87 2.56
C PRO A 81 8.36 3.84 3.81
N GLN A 82 7.77 4.01 4.99
CA GLN A 82 8.44 3.69 6.27
C GLN A 82 8.30 2.21 6.62
N VAL A 83 7.25 1.55 6.12
CA VAL A 83 7.01 0.12 6.27
C VAL A 83 6.75 -0.50 4.91
N LEU A 84 7.45 -1.57 4.58
CA LEU A 84 7.24 -2.35 3.37
C LEU A 84 6.90 -3.79 3.76
N SER A 85 5.71 -4.25 3.41
CA SER A 85 5.31 -5.65 3.50
C SER A 85 5.25 -6.26 2.09
N VAL A 86 5.86 -7.42 1.91
CA VAL A 86 5.95 -8.12 0.62
C VAL A 86 5.55 -9.58 0.82
N ASN A 87 4.55 -10.04 0.09
CA ASN A 87 4.16 -11.44 0.01
C ASN A 87 4.64 -12.09 -1.29
N GLU A 88 4.73 -13.41 -1.27
CA GLU A 88 5.17 -14.24 -2.38
C GLU A 88 6.58 -13.89 -2.89
N ALA A 89 7.46 -13.55 -1.95
CA ALA A 89 8.84 -13.22 -2.21
C ALA A 89 9.75 -14.44 -2.02
N CYS A 90 10.94 -14.35 -2.59
CA CYS A 90 12.07 -15.21 -2.28
C CYS A 90 12.94 -14.56 -1.21
N SER A 91 13.61 -15.36 -0.38
CA SER A 91 14.51 -14.86 0.66
C SER A 91 15.59 -13.90 0.13
N GLY A 92 16.11 -14.16 -1.07
CA GLY A 92 17.07 -13.29 -1.76
C GLY A 92 16.51 -11.95 -2.26
N ASP A 93 15.19 -11.76 -2.30
CA ASP A 93 14.58 -10.50 -2.75
C ASP A 93 14.81 -9.37 -1.75
N ILE A 94 15.14 -9.70 -0.49
CA ILE A 94 15.56 -8.70 0.49
C ILE A 94 16.70 -7.85 -0.06
N ASP A 95 17.75 -8.46 -0.58
CA ASP A 95 18.94 -7.74 -1.07
C ASP A 95 18.65 -6.95 -2.35
N ARG A 96 17.64 -7.39 -3.12
CA ARG A 96 17.21 -6.74 -4.36
C ARG A 96 16.32 -5.52 -4.11
N LEU A 97 15.47 -5.57 -3.09
CA LEU A 97 14.51 -4.51 -2.76
C LEU A 97 15.07 -3.50 -1.76
N ARG A 98 15.97 -3.91 -0.87
CA ARG A 98 16.55 -3.03 0.17
C ARG A 98 17.18 -1.75 -0.39
N PRO A 99 17.92 -1.74 -1.53
CA PRO A 99 18.44 -0.50 -2.10
C PRO A 99 17.36 0.54 -2.45
N ALA A 100 16.15 0.11 -2.80
CA ALA A 100 15.03 1.00 -3.05
C ALA A 100 14.42 1.57 -1.76
N MET A 101 14.41 0.78 -0.69
CA MET A 101 13.95 1.18 0.64
C MET A 101 14.93 2.13 1.34
N GLY A 102 16.23 1.99 1.08
CA GLY A 102 17.30 2.64 1.84
C GLY A 102 17.65 1.89 3.13
N PRO A 103 18.28 2.54 4.12
CA PRO A 103 18.61 1.93 5.39
C PRO A 103 17.34 1.41 6.09
N ALA A 104 17.23 0.09 6.22
CA ALA A 104 16.06 -0.57 6.80
C ALA A 104 16.45 -1.85 7.52
N ARG A 105 15.69 -2.17 8.57
CA ARG A 105 15.66 -3.51 9.15
C ARG A 105 14.72 -4.35 8.31
N ALA A 106 15.17 -5.52 7.88
CA ALA A 106 14.34 -6.48 7.16
C ALA A 106 14.26 -7.80 7.93
N LEU A 107 13.12 -8.47 7.84
CA LEU A 107 12.90 -9.84 8.33
C LEU A 107 12.18 -10.62 7.23
N PHE A 108 12.70 -11.82 6.94
CA PHE A 108 12.06 -12.81 6.07
C PHE A 108 11.45 -13.91 6.93
N VAL A 109 10.29 -14.41 6.54
CA VAL A 109 9.69 -15.62 7.11
C VAL A 109 9.21 -16.54 5.99
N ALA A 110 9.72 -17.77 5.99
CA ALA A 110 9.33 -18.77 5.00
C ALA A 110 7.90 -19.28 5.23
N ALA A 111 7.21 -19.59 4.14
CA ALA A 111 6.17 -20.61 4.18
C ALA A 111 6.83 -21.99 4.36
N ARG A 112 6.11 -22.96 4.94
CA ARG A 112 6.65 -24.29 5.20
C ARG A 112 5.85 -25.37 4.49
N ASN A 113 6.50 -26.45 4.10
CA ASN A 113 5.83 -27.70 3.75
C ASN A 113 5.25 -28.36 5.03
N LEU A 114 4.40 -29.38 4.85
CA LEU A 114 3.82 -30.13 5.97
C LEU A 114 4.85 -30.82 6.86
N ASP A 115 6.01 -31.17 6.31
CA ASP A 115 7.13 -31.75 7.06
C ASP A 115 7.99 -30.70 7.79
N GLY A 116 7.61 -29.42 7.71
CA GLY A 116 8.29 -28.30 8.35
C GLY A 116 9.48 -27.74 7.56
N THR A 117 9.86 -28.35 6.43
CA THR A 117 10.89 -27.79 5.56
C THR A 117 10.41 -26.50 4.90
N PRO A 118 11.30 -25.55 4.53
CA PRO A 118 10.90 -24.37 3.77
C PRO A 118 10.34 -24.74 2.39
N VAL A 119 9.32 -24.00 1.95
CA VAL A 119 8.95 -23.99 0.53
C VAL A 119 10.05 -23.25 -0.22
N LEU A 120 10.47 -23.76 -1.39
CA LEU A 120 11.50 -23.13 -2.22
C LEU A 120 10.86 -22.37 -3.37
N CYS A 121 11.49 -21.26 -3.72
CA CYS A 121 11.14 -20.52 -4.92
C CYS A 121 11.42 -21.34 -6.19
N ARG A 122 10.58 -21.14 -7.20
CA ARG A 122 10.71 -21.84 -8.48
C ARG A 122 12.06 -21.53 -9.14
N GLY A 123 12.85 -22.57 -9.38
CA GLY A 123 14.13 -22.46 -10.08
C GLY A 123 15.24 -21.79 -9.26
N SER A 124 15.13 -21.80 -7.93
CA SER A 124 16.07 -21.20 -6.99
C SER A 124 16.19 -22.07 -5.73
N ASP A 125 17.32 -21.97 -5.03
CA ASP A 125 17.49 -22.54 -3.68
C ASP A 125 16.98 -21.58 -2.58
N GLY A 126 16.48 -20.40 -2.97
CA GLY A 126 15.89 -19.42 -2.05
C GLY A 126 14.54 -19.89 -1.50
N GLU A 127 14.27 -19.57 -0.23
CA GLU A 127 13.01 -19.90 0.43
C GLU A 127 11.89 -18.96 -0.04
N TYR A 128 10.68 -19.48 -0.18
CA TYR A 128 9.46 -18.74 -0.51
C TYR A 128 8.76 -18.26 0.77
N GLY A 129 8.30 -17.01 0.79
CA GLY A 129 7.59 -16.49 1.95
C GLY A 129 7.30 -14.99 1.91
N ASN A 130 7.36 -14.38 3.09
CA ASN A 130 7.01 -12.99 3.33
C ASN A 130 8.22 -12.18 3.79
N ILE A 131 8.27 -10.91 3.40
CA ILE A 131 9.26 -9.94 3.86
C ILE A 131 8.54 -8.78 4.55
N ILE A 132 9.07 -8.36 5.68
CA ILE A 132 8.75 -7.07 6.30
C ILE A 132 10.03 -6.23 6.38
N MET A 133 9.97 -4.98 5.94
CA MET A 133 11.04 -4.00 6.14
C MET A 133 10.51 -2.75 6.84
N VAL A 134 11.30 -2.25 7.78
CA VAL A 134 11.02 -1.00 8.50
C VAL A 134 12.23 -0.09 8.36
N ALA A 135 12.01 1.16 7.97
CA ALA A 135 13.07 2.16 7.86
C ALA A 135 13.87 2.27 9.18
N ALA A 136 15.19 2.34 9.09
CA ALA A 136 16.09 2.08 10.23
C ALA A 136 15.88 3.02 11.43
N ASN A 137 15.41 4.25 11.20
CA ASN A 137 15.11 5.22 12.26
C ASN A 137 13.83 4.90 13.05
N PHE A 138 13.00 3.97 12.58
CA PHE A 138 11.79 3.48 13.25
C PHE A 138 11.95 2.06 13.79
N ALA A 139 12.89 1.28 13.25
CA ALA A 139 13.05 -0.12 13.59
C ALA A 139 13.68 -0.33 14.98
N GLY A 140 13.20 -1.35 15.68
CA GLY A 140 13.84 -1.92 16.88
C GLY A 140 14.80 -3.06 16.53
N SER A 141 15.31 -3.73 17.54
CA SER A 141 16.15 -4.93 17.39
C SER A 141 15.37 -6.25 17.53
N THR A 142 14.15 -6.21 18.04
CA THR A 142 13.33 -7.41 18.29
C THR A 142 12.71 -7.94 17.00
N GLU A 143 12.73 -9.25 16.84
CA GLU A 143 12.09 -9.99 15.76
C GLU A 143 11.17 -11.05 16.35
N GLU A 144 9.98 -11.18 15.78
CA GLU A 144 9.06 -12.27 16.11
C GLU A 144 8.51 -12.86 14.81
N SER A 145 8.43 -14.19 14.72
CA SER A 145 7.85 -14.86 13.55
C SER A 145 7.34 -16.24 13.93
N GLY A 146 6.52 -16.82 13.06
CA GLY A 146 6.04 -18.19 13.24
C GLY A 146 5.14 -18.68 12.12
N VAL A 147 4.78 -19.94 12.21
CA VAL A 147 3.69 -20.55 11.45
C VAL A 147 2.40 -20.52 12.25
N TYR A 148 1.26 -20.37 11.58
CA TYR A 148 -0.03 -20.39 12.26
C TYR A 148 -0.37 -21.78 12.80
N ALA A 149 -1.15 -21.81 13.89
CA ALA A 149 -1.73 -23.06 14.39
C ALA A 149 -2.85 -23.58 13.49
N ALA A 150 -3.70 -22.68 13.00
CA ALA A 150 -4.69 -23.00 11.99
C ALA A 150 -4.00 -23.13 10.63
N GLN A 151 -4.08 -24.31 10.03
CA GLN A 151 -3.49 -24.62 8.73
C GLN A 151 -4.52 -25.39 7.91
N TYR A 152 -4.55 -25.13 6.61
CA TYR A 152 -5.39 -25.86 5.67
C TYR A 152 -4.48 -26.58 4.69
N THR A 153 -4.84 -27.83 4.37
CA THR A 153 -4.17 -28.61 3.34
C THR A 153 -5.23 -28.95 2.31
N ALA A 154 -5.11 -28.37 1.12
CA ALA A 154 -6.05 -28.64 0.05
C ALA A 154 -5.91 -30.10 -0.43
N ALA A 155 -7.02 -30.70 -0.85
CA ALA A 155 -7.06 -32.11 -1.27
C ALA A 155 -6.24 -32.38 -2.55
N ASP A 156 -5.98 -31.36 -3.35
CA ASP A 156 -5.14 -31.38 -4.56
C ASP A 156 -3.63 -31.19 -4.27
N GLY A 157 -3.26 -30.97 -3.00
CA GLY A 157 -1.87 -31.01 -2.55
C GLY A 157 -1.15 -29.67 -2.48
N TYR A 158 -1.83 -28.52 -2.57
CA TYR A 158 -1.23 -27.26 -2.13
C TYR A 158 -0.96 -27.32 -0.61
N ARG A 159 0.32 -27.20 -0.25
CA ARG A 159 0.93 -27.76 0.97
C ARG A 159 1.60 -26.74 1.87
N GLU A 160 1.35 -25.46 1.62
CA GLU A 160 2.05 -24.36 2.27
C GLU A 160 1.40 -24.03 3.62
N LEU A 161 2.11 -24.34 4.70
CA LEU A 161 1.83 -23.81 6.02
C LEU A 161 2.11 -22.31 6.01
N ARG A 162 1.07 -21.52 6.28
CA ARG A 162 1.13 -20.05 6.27
C ARG A 162 1.84 -19.53 7.51
N SER A 163 2.54 -18.42 7.35
CA SER A 163 3.43 -17.83 8.35
C SER A 163 3.25 -16.32 8.47
N TRP A 164 3.78 -15.78 9.57
CA TRP A 164 3.75 -14.36 9.91
C TRP A 164 5.09 -13.91 10.46
N ALA A 165 5.39 -12.62 10.32
CA ALA A 165 6.57 -11.98 10.89
C ALA A 165 6.23 -10.58 11.40
N CYS A 166 6.90 -10.16 12.46
CA CYS A 166 6.75 -8.86 13.10
C CYS A 166 8.13 -8.30 13.51
N LEU A 167 8.25 -6.97 13.42
CA LEU A 167 9.35 -6.17 13.95
C LEU A 167 8.79 -5.21 15.01
N PRO A 168 8.66 -5.64 16.29
CA PRO A 168 8.18 -4.78 17.36
C PRO A 168 9.20 -3.70 17.74
N ALA A 169 8.75 -2.45 17.85
CA ALA A 169 9.58 -1.34 18.33
C ALA A 169 8.73 -0.26 19.00
N SER A 170 9.33 0.53 19.88
CA SER A 170 8.63 1.64 20.55
C SER A 170 8.29 2.79 19.62
N GLN A 171 9.04 2.97 18.53
CA GLN A 171 8.78 3.99 17.52
C GLN A 171 7.73 3.54 16.49
N LEU A 172 7.77 2.27 16.08
CA LEU A 172 6.84 1.68 15.11
C LEU A 172 6.95 0.15 15.15
N THR A 173 5.83 -0.53 15.36
CA THR A 173 5.73 -1.98 15.13
C THR A 173 5.16 -2.26 13.75
N ALA A 174 5.75 -3.20 13.01
CA ALA A 174 5.23 -3.65 11.72
C ALA A 174 5.14 -5.17 11.64
N CYS A 175 4.05 -5.70 11.10
CA CYS A 175 3.85 -7.12 10.85
C CYS A 175 3.44 -7.40 9.40
N THR A 176 3.82 -8.56 8.89
CA THR A 176 3.45 -9.09 7.57
C THR A 176 2.86 -10.50 7.67
N THR A 177 1.97 -10.86 6.74
CA THR A 177 1.43 -12.22 6.59
C THR A 177 0.92 -12.48 5.18
N HIS A 178 0.82 -13.75 4.80
CA HIS A 178 0.03 -14.22 3.65
C HIS A 178 -0.86 -15.36 4.14
N LEU A 179 -2.18 -15.19 4.09
CA LEU A 179 -3.14 -16.14 4.67
C LEU A 179 -3.59 -17.21 3.67
N SER A 180 -4.32 -18.21 4.16
CA SER A 180 -4.82 -19.33 3.36
C SER A 180 -5.73 -18.87 2.21
N ALA A 181 -5.32 -19.07 0.95
CA ALA A 181 -6.10 -18.70 -0.24
C ALA A 181 -7.37 -19.55 -0.44
N ASP A 182 -7.28 -20.86 -0.24
CA ASP A 182 -8.35 -21.79 -0.67
C ASP A 182 -9.33 -22.19 0.44
N HIS A 183 -9.21 -21.58 1.63
CA HIS A 183 -10.05 -21.95 2.77
C HIS A 183 -10.28 -20.77 3.72
N ALA A 184 -11.33 -20.01 3.42
CA ALA A 184 -11.66 -18.78 4.12
C ALA A 184 -11.82 -18.94 5.66
N PRO A 185 -12.38 -20.02 6.22
CA PRO A 185 -12.40 -20.23 7.68
C PRO A 185 -11.00 -20.34 8.30
N THR A 186 -10.04 -20.94 7.58
CA THR A 186 -8.65 -21.01 8.04
C THR A 186 -7.99 -19.64 7.95
N ALA A 187 -8.19 -18.91 6.84
CA ALA A 187 -7.70 -17.55 6.71
C ALA A 187 -8.20 -16.65 7.84
N LEU A 188 -9.50 -16.73 8.18
CA LEU A 188 -10.06 -15.97 9.30
C LEU A 188 -9.40 -16.33 10.64
N ALA A 189 -9.21 -17.62 10.92
CA ALA A 189 -8.56 -18.06 12.15
C ALA A 189 -7.11 -17.56 12.25
N GLN A 190 -6.37 -17.58 11.14
CA GLN A 190 -5.01 -17.05 11.05
C GLN A 190 -4.98 -15.52 11.24
N CYS A 191 -5.89 -14.80 10.58
CA CYS A 191 -6.04 -13.35 10.70
C CYS A 191 -6.27 -12.94 12.18
N GLN A 192 -7.23 -13.57 12.84
CA GLN A 192 -7.55 -13.31 14.24
C GLN A 192 -6.37 -13.64 15.15
N ASP A 193 -5.59 -14.67 14.83
CA ASP A 193 -4.41 -15.05 15.60
C ASP A 193 -3.30 -14.00 15.52
N LEU A 194 -3.00 -13.48 14.32
CA LEU A 194 -2.03 -12.40 14.17
C LEU A 194 -2.50 -11.13 14.88
N LEU A 195 -3.76 -10.74 14.70
CA LEU A 195 -4.27 -9.50 15.29
C LEU A 195 -4.37 -9.55 16.82
N ARG A 196 -4.64 -10.73 17.42
CA ARG A 196 -4.52 -10.92 18.88
C ARG A 196 -3.10 -10.71 19.42
N ARG A 197 -2.07 -10.95 18.62
CA ARG A 197 -0.68 -10.60 18.97
C ARG A 197 -0.44 -9.11 18.76
N ALA A 198 -0.87 -8.58 17.61
CA ALA A 198 -0.65 -7.19 17.23
C ALA A 198 -1.19 -6.18 18.25
N VAL A 199 -2.35 -6.45 18.87
CA VAL A 199 -2.92 -5.59 19.92
C VAL A 199 -2.06 -5.45 21.18
N ARG A 200 -1.04 -6.29 21.36
CA ARG A 200 -0.13 -6.28 22.51
C ARG A 200 1.19 -5.57 22.24
N TYR A 201 1.49 -5.26 20.98
CA TYR A 201 2.74 -4.59 20.63
C TYR A 201 2.70 -3.09 20.93
N PRO A 202 3.88 -2.46 21.08
CA PRO A 202 3.96 -1.01 21.18
C PRO A 202 3.37 -0.32 19.94
N ARG A 203 2.70 0.82 20.19
CA ARG A 203 2.05 1.64 19.16
C ARG A 203 2.97 2.79 18.69
N PRO A 204 2.87 3.22 17.42
CA PRO A 204 1.92 2.74 16.40
C PRO A 204 2.26 1.33 15.90
N THR A 205 1.22 0.56 15.57
CA THR A 205 1.34 -0.80 15.05
C THR A 205 0.67 -0.90 13.69
N PHE A 206 1.40 -1.43 12.71
CA PHE A 206 0.92 -1.74 11.38
C PHE A 206 0.91 -3.25 11.16
N VAL A 207 -0.15 -3.76 10.56
CA VAL A 207 -0.22 -5.16 10.07
C VAL A 207 -0.68 -5.12 8.63
N ALA A 208 0.09 -5.70 7.73
CA ALA A 208 -0.20 -5.70 6.31
C ALA A 208 -0.01 -7.09 5.70
N GLY A 209 -0.66 -7.33 4.58
CA GLY A 209 -0.53 -8.61 3.91
C GLY A 209 -1.60 -8.84 2.87
N ASP A 210 -1.47 -9.96 2.19
CA ASP A 210 -2.54 -10.63 1.47
C ASP A 210 -3.31 -11.53 2.46
N PHE A 211 -4.52 -11.12 2.79
CA PHE A 211 -5.35 -11.79 3.78
C PHE A 211 -6.24 -12.87 3.16
N ASN A 212 -6.32 -12.98 1.83
CA ASN A 212 -7.19 -13.95 1.15
C ASN A 212 -8.63 -13.99 1.70
N LEU A 213 -9.10 -12.84 2.20
CA LEU A 213 -10.43 -12.67 2.76
C LEU A 213 -11.08 -11.47 2.08
N PRO A 214 -12.33 -11.61 1.61
CA PRO A 214 -13.03 -10.51 0.99
C PRO A 214 -13.44 -9.47 2.04
N GLU A 215 -13.64 -8.23 1.59
CA GLU A 215 -14.19 -7.15 2.42
C GLU A 215 -15.62 -7.47 2.93
N HIS A 216 -16.38 -8.22 2.13
CA HIS A 216 -17.77 -8.58 2.39
C HIS A 216 -18.00 -10.07 2.16
N GLY A 217 -18.96 -10.66 2.87
CA GLY A 217 -19.26 -12.09 2.81
C GLY A 217 -19.16 -12.75 4.17
N SER A 218 -19.12 -14.08 4.20
CA SER A 218 -18.91 -14.85 5.42
C SER A 218 -18.08 -16.10 5.12
N PRO A 219 -16.89 -16.26 5.74
CA PRO A 219 -16.20 -15.27 6.56
C PRO A 219 -15.66 -14.08 5.73
N SER A 220 -15.47 -12.94 6.37
CA SER A 220 -14.91 -11.72 5.75
C SER A 220 -13.89 -11.05 6.66
N MET A 221 -13.20 -10.03 6.13
CA MET A 221 -12.28 -9.23 6.92
C MET A 221 -12.92 -8.56 8.14
N ARG A 222 -14.23 -8.26 8.10
CA ARG A 222 -14.96 -7.68 9.24
C ARG A 222 -15.00 -8.60 10.45
N ASP A 223 -14.96 -9.92 10.23
CA ASP A 223 -14.93 -10.91 11.30
C ASP A 223 -13.55 -11.00 11.99
N CYS A 224 -12.55 -10.33 11.41
CA CYS A 224 -11.19 -10.28 11.93
C CYS A 224 -10.86 -8.97 12.68
N ASP A 225 -11.63 -7.90 12.49
CA ASP A 225 -11.30 -6.57 13.00
C ASP A 225 -11.16 -6.55 14.55
N PRO A 226 -9.95 -6.28 15.09
CA PRO A 226 -9.73 -6.28 16.52
C PRO A 226 -10.07 -4.90 17.10
N GLY A 227 -10.41 -4.86 18.39
CA GLY A 227 -10.48 -3.60 19.12
C GLY A 227 -9.13 -2.86 19.09
N GLY A 228 -9.17 -1.55 18.86
CA GLY A 228 -7.97 -0.69 18.89
C GLY A 228 -7.22 -0.58 17.55
N PHE A 229 -7.75 -1.14 16.47
CA PHE A 229 -7.26 -0.95 15.11
C PHE A 229 -8.37 -0.46 14.18
N SER A 230 -7.94 0.11 13.06
CA SER A 230 -8.76 0.43 11.90
C SER A 230 -8.09 -0.13 10.65
N ARG A 231 -8.87 -0.40 9.60
CA ARG A 231 -8.40 -1.10 8.40
C ARG A 231 -8.74 -0.35 7.12
N ARG A 232 -7.90 -0.51 6.11
CA ARG A 232 -8.19 -0.24 4.69
C ARG A 232 -7.67 -1.39 3.83
N GLY A 233 -8.40 -1.73 2.78
CA GLY A 233 -8.00 -2.72 1.79
C GLY A 233 -8.11 -2.19 0.38
N ASP A 234 -7.52 -2.90 -0.57
CA ASP A 234 -7.51 -2.63 -2.01
C ASP A 234 -8.84 -2.93 -2.71
N GLY A 235 -9.90 -3.21 -1.95
CA GLY A 235 -11.18 -3.68 -2.48
C GLY A 235 -11.20 -5.18 -2.83
N ASN A 236 -10.09 -5.89 -2.62
CA ASN A 236 -9.95 -7.32 -2.87
C ASN A 236 -9.38 -8.01 -1.61
N VAL A 237 -8.17 -8.59 -1.70
CA VAL A 237 -7.59 -9.45 -0.66
C VAL A 237 -6.39 -8.83 0.07
N GLN A 238 -5.85 -7.68 -0.36
CA GLN A 238 -4.77 -7.02 0.36
C GLN A 238 -5.33 -6.00 1.35
N HIS A 239 -4.89 -6.11 2.60
CA HIS A 239 -5.38 -5.26 3.70
C HIS A 239 -4.25 -4.73 4.56
N VAL A 240 -4.51 -3.56 5.15
CA VAL A 240 -3.63 -2.89 6.11
C VAL A 240 -4.45 -2.48 7.32
N TYR A 241 -4.05 -3.01 8.49
CA TYR A 241 -4.50 -2.56 9.79
C TYR A 241 -3.51 -1.56 10.38
N VAL A 242 -4.03 -0.52 11.02
CA VAL A 242 -3.26 0.46 11.78
C VAL A 242 -3.91 0.68 13.14
N SER A 243 -3.10 0.76 14.20
CA SER A 243 -3.59 1.05 15.54
C SER A 243 -4.24 2.44 15.62
N ASN A 244 -5.27 2.59 16.46
CA ASN A 244 -6.15 3.78 16.49
C ASN A 244 -5.51 5.05 17.10
N ASP A 245 -4.24 5.01 17.48
CA ASP A 245 -3.41 6.21 17.71
C ASP A 245 -2.91 6.85 16.40
N GLN A 246 -3.34 6.32 15.26
CA GLN A 246 -3.16 6.87 13.92
C GLN A 246 -4.51 7.02 13.21
N SER A 247 -4.59 7.98 12.30
CA SER A 247 -5.72 8.22 11.41
C SER A 247 -5.31 8.04 9.96
N PHE A 248 -6.12 7.33 9.18
CA PHE A 248 -5.95 7.22 7.72
C PHE A 248 -6.12 8.60 7.07
N VAL A 249 -5.14 8.96 6.24
CA VAL A 249 -5.14 10.20 5.45
C VAL A 249 -5.47 9.89 3.99
N GLU A 250 -4.76 8.92 3.42
CA GLU A 250 -4.84 8.59 2.00
C GLU A 250 -4.57 7.11 1.79
N THR A 251 -5.19 6.56 0.74
CA THR A 251 -4.90 5.23 0.22
C THR A 251 -4.75 5.31 -1.29
N THR A 252 -3.73 4.65 -1.83
CA THR A 252 -3.43 4.67 -3.25
C THR A 252 -3.21 3.25 -3.75
N GLU A 253 -4.01 2.87 -4.74
CA GLU A 253 -3.75 1.68 -5.56
C GLU A 253 -2.71 2.04 -6.64
N ILE A 254 -1.67 1.22 -6.75
CA ILE A 254 -0.54 1.44 -7.65
C ILE A 254 -0.49 0.31 -8.67
N ASP A 255 -0.58 0.68 -9.94
CA ASP A 255 -0.46 -0.27 -11.05
C ASP A 255 0.95 -0.89 -11.11
N MET A 256 0.99 -2.23 -11.06
CA MET A 256 2.19 -3.05 -11.16
C MET A 256 2.50 -3.49 -12.60
N LEU A 257 1.84 -2.87 -13.59
CA LEU A 257 2.07 -3.04 -15.03
C LEU A 257 1.99 -4.50 -15.50
N GLY A 258 1.10 -5.28 -14.87
CA GLY A 258 0.91 -6.70 -15.17
C GLY A 258 2.12 -7.59 -14.84
N THR A 259 3.09 -7.10 -14.06
CA THR A 259 4.23 -7.92 -13.59
C THR A 259 3.85 -8.87 -12.45
N THR A 260 2.76 -8.56 -11.77
CA THR A 260 2.00 -9.39 -10.82
C THR A 260 0.51 -9.13 -11.07
N ASP A 261 -0.37 -9.99 -10.58
CA ASP A 261 -1.84 -9.85 -10.64
C ASP A 261 -2.42 -9.00 -9.52
N HIS A 262 -1.56 -8.56 -8.60
CA HIS A 262 -1.90 -7.70 -7.47
C HIS A 262 -1.49 -6.23 -7.71
N PRO A 263 -2.29 -5.26 -7.28
CA PRO A 263 -1.82 -3.88 -7.21
C PRO A 263 -0.82 -3.70 -6.06
N GLY A 264 -0.02 -2.65 -6.14
CA GLY A 264 0.62 -2.11 -4.94
C GLY A 264 -0.39 -1.33 -4.11
N TRP A 265 -0.42 -1.56 -2.80
CA TRP A 265 -1.34 -0.87 -1.90
C TRP A 265 -0.59 0.04 -0.93
N LEU A 266 -0.67 1.35 -1.17
CA LEU A 266 -0.02 2.37 -0.35
C LEU A 266 -1.03 3.00 0.61
N VAL A 267 -0.67 3.08 1.88
CA VAL A 267 -1.46 3.69 2.95
C VAL A 267 -0.66 4.80 3.60
N THR A 268 -1.26 5.97 3.72
CA THR A 268 -0.72 7.11 4.46
C THR A 268 -1.55 7.35 5.71
N VAL A 269 -0.89 7.48 6.86
CA VAL A 269 -1.52 7.83 8.14
C VAL A 269 -0.83 9.02 8.80
N THR A 270 -1.53 9.65 9.74
CA THR A 270 -0.99 10.68 10.63
C THR A 270 -1.43 10.40 12.06
N ARG A 271 -0.69 10.93 13.04
CA ARG A 271 -1.24 11.05 14.39
C ARG A 271 -2.51 11.91 14.35
N PRO A 272 -3.59 11.50 15.05
CA PRO A 272 -4.83 12.27 15.18
C PRO A 272 -4.61 13.67 15.75
#